data_AF-A0A8K0V3X6-F1
#
_entry.id   AF-A0A8K0V3X6-F1
#
_cell.length_a   1.000
_cell.length_b   1.000
_cell.length_c   1.000
_cell.angle_alpha   90.00
_cell.angle_beta   90.00
_cell.angle_gamma   90.00
#
_symmetry.space_group_name_H-M   'P 1'
#
loop_
_entity.id
_entity.type
_entity.pdbx_description
1 polymer ?
#
loop_
_entity_poly.entity_id
_entity_poly.type
_entity_poly.pdbx_seq_one_letter_code
_entity_poly.pdbx_strand_id
1 'polypeptide(L)'
;RLRPGMIITTPGRDWPDAPDGLLIVSTACHNIARDSSYFITFTAVPWSIHHTWRPEELPWPAMSGTLSARISSTTENDIYSHIDAQGRYRIRFDPDRGEWQKGFESCWVRLAKPYAGDEYGFHWPLLDGTGVMVAFENGDPDRPYISHVMHDSRHGDHVTQQNHKRNILRTPAKNTLLMDDWREHEFIHLSTPHSGNSELNLGALVSAGREKRGEGFELRSDGWGALRAGRGLFISTDLRAQGASEQLDMKEAQRQLKDALNLAQSLHEAASVAKAELADLNAQKALLTQSLDELKQAALLLSSPAGIAATTPKTVQLHAGDNLTVTANNQADFSALKKITLAAGKAISLFARESGMKFFAAKGNVELQAQSDEMHLSSLKDMTVTSHGGKTIIAAKDELLLTCGGAFIRIKGGKIEYGSPGNQTVKAANWIVSGPEKMDITHQSWPQSVPKQKLRFMLAATPQSPTKMRAFEPYTLSANGAVLQKGLTDEKGAIEIEHQIPTDKYQIELLSGEKFTIRMVNEGEDKPEDAIVRQGFRAVDPAQTKDAANLGTQFSVVFHQFLNPQANENNK
;
A
#
# COMPACT_ATOMS: atom_id res chain seq x y z
N ARG A 1 97.15 9.65 -0.62
CA ARG A 1 96.61 8.77 0.44
C ARG A 1 95.64 7.81 -0.20
N LEU A 2 95.86 6.51 -0.08
CA LEU A 2 94.91 5.50 -0.56
C LEU A 2 93.73 5.44 0.41
N ARG A 3 92.50 5.41 -0.10
CA ARG A 3 91.26 5.27 0.68
C ARG A 3 90.23 4.47 -0.13
N PRO A 4 89.25 3.82 0.53
CA PRO A 4 88.14 3.19 -0.18
C PRO A 4 87.44 4.17 -1.12
N GLY A 5 87.01 3.70 -2.28
CA GLY A 5 86.38 4.50 -3.33
C GLY A 5 87.34 5.18 -4.30
N MET A 6 88.67 5.04 -4.13
CA MET A 6 89.65 5.55 -5.11
C MET A 6 89.93 4.51 -6.20
N ILE A 7 89.98 4.96 -7.45
CA ILE A 7 90.49 4.18 -8.58
C ILE A 7 91.98 4.50 -8.72
N ILE A 8 92.81 3.47 -8.76
CA ILE A 8 94.25 3.60 -8.94
C ILE A 8 94.69 2.86 -10.19
N THR A 9 95.63 3.47 -10.91
CA THR A 9 96.39 2.83 -11.98
C THR A 9 97.82 2.67 -11.48
N THR A 10 98.44 1.50 -11.63
CA THR A 10 99.84 1.29 -11.20
C THR A 10 100.79 1.52 -12.38
N PRO A 11 101.53 2.64 -12.43
CA PRO A 11 102.43 2.90 -13.54
C PRO A 11 103.53 1.83 -13.61
N GLY A 12 103.72 1.21 -14.77
CA GLY A 12 104.75 0.19 -15.00
C GLY A 12 104.37 -1.26 -14.69
N ARG A 13 103.10 -1.52 -14.34
CA ARG A 13 102.57 -2.89 -14.19
C ARG A 13 101.20 -2.99 -14.85
N ASP A 14 101.12 -3.82 -15.89
CA ASP A 14 99.87 -4.11 -16.57
C ASP A 14 99.04 -5.12 -15.77
N TRP A 15 97.75 -4.81 -15.63
CA TRP A 15 96.74 -5.71 -15.06
C TRP A 15 95.76 -6.06 -16.19
N PRO A 16 95.98 -7.17 -16.93
CA PRO A 16 95.13 -7.55 -18.06
C PRO A 16 93.64 -7.64 -17.69
N ASP A 17 93.36 -8.06 -16.45
CA ASP A 17 92.00 -8.22 -15.92
C ASP A 17 91.41 -6.94 -15.31
N ALA A 18 92.16 -5.82 -15.31
CA ALA A 18 91.74 -4.52 -14.76
C ALA A 18 92.27 -3.35 -15.63
N PRO A 19 91.91 -3.29 -16.92
CA PRO A 19 92.47 -2.30 -17.87
C PRO A 19 92.15 -0.86 -17.50
N ASP A 20 91.01 -0.63 -16.84
CA ASP A 20 90.55 0.71 -16.44
C ASP A 20 91.02 1.10 -15.02
N GLY A 21 91.86 0.29 -14.39
CA GLY A 21 92.41 0.50 -13.04
C GLY A 21 91.76 -0.37 -11.96
N LEU A 22 92.18 -0.16 -10.72
CA LEU A 22 91.75 -0.92 -9.54
C LEU A 22 90.97 0.00 -8.59
N LEU A 23 89.74 -0.36 -8.27
CA LEU A 23 88.94 0.32 -7.26
C LEU A 23 89.29 -0.22 -5.87
N ILE A 24 89.77 0.64 -4.98
CA ILE A 24 90.06 0.28 -3.60
C ILE A 24 88.75 0.12 -2.82
N VAL A 25 88.53 -1.07 -2.24
CA VAL A 25 87.32 -1.41 -1.48
C VAL A 25 87.53 -1.36 0.03
N SER A 26 88.77 -1.56 0.49
CA SER A 26 89.14 -1.39 1.91
C SER A 26 90.61 -0.99 2.04
N THR A 27 90.96 -0.30 3.13
CA THR A 27 92.34 0.05 3.47
C THR A 27 92.58 -0.19 4.95
N ALA A 28 93.73 -0.75 5.30
CA ALA A 28 94.21 -0.86 6.67
C ALA A 28 95.59 -0.19 6.78
N CYS A 29 95.79 0.58 7.85
CA CYS A 29 97.04 1.29 8.10
C CYS A 29 97.75 0.65 9.29
N HIS A 30 99.05 0.40 9.16
CA HIS A 30 99.90 -0.20 10.18
C HIS A 30 101.11 0.71 10.46
N ASN A 31 101.68 0.61 11.66
CA ASN A 31 102.87 1.34 12.09
C ASN A 31 102.75 2.88 11.91
N ILE A 32 101.79 3.48 12.61
CA ILE A 32 101.48 4.93 12.55
C ILE A 32 102.35 5.73 13.54
N ALA A 33 103.58 5.27 13.82
CA ALA A 33 104.51 5.87 14.76
C ALA A 33 105.66 6.59 14.03
N ARG A 34 106.19 7.68 14.60
CA ARG A 34 107.21 8.54 13.95
C ARG A 34 108.60 7.89 13.82
N ASP A 35 108.84 6.81 14.54
CA ASP A 35 110.07 6.02 14.59
C ASP A 35 110.02 4.76 13.71
N SER A 36 108.95 4.58 12.92
CA SER A 36 108.76 3.42 12.05
C SER A 36 108.23 3.81 10.68
N SER A 37 108.47 2.97 9.67
CA SER A 37 107.91 3.16 8.34
C SER A 37 106.40 2.92 8.36
N TYR A 38 105.63 3.87 7.83
CA TYR A 38 104.19 3.76 7.65
C TYR A 38 103.85 2.74 6.57
N PHE A 39 103.01 1.75 6.90
CA PHE A 39 102.51 0.76 5.94
C PHE A 39 101.01 0.93 5.72
N ILE A 40 100.59 0.85 4.46
CA ILE A 40 99.19 0.76 4.08
C ILE A 40 98.98 -0.52 3.28
N THR A 41 98.07 -1.36 3.75
CA THR A 41 97.55 -2.50 3.00
C THR A 41 96.16 -2.13 2.50
N PHE A 42 95.83 -2.56 1.29
CA PHE A 42 94.54 -2.27 0.70
C PHE A 42 94.05 -3.47 -0.11
N THR A 43 92.73 -3.66 -0.13
CA THR A 43 92.07 -4.59 -1.03
C THR A 43 91.45 -3.79 -2.16
N ALA A 44 91.68 -4.20 -3.40
CA ALA A 44 91.09 -3.57 -4.57
C ALA A 44 90.51 -4.60 -5.53
N VAL A 45 89.49 -4.19 -6.27
CA VAL A 45 88.85 -4.99 -7.32
C VAL A 45 89.05 -4.30 -8.68
N PRO A 46 89.01 -5.03 -9.81
CA PRO A 46 89.02 -4.40 -11.13
C PRO A 46 87.92 -3.34 -11.25
N TRP A 47 88.30 -2.12 -11.63
CA TRP A 47 87.35 -1.07 -11.97
C TRP A 47 86.89 -1.28 -13.42
N SER A 48 85.58 -1.17 -13.65
CA SER A 48 85.01 -1.09 -14.99
C SER A 48 83.73 -0.27 -14.94
N ILE A 49 83.52 0.57 -15.94
CA ILE A 49 82.26 1.31 -16.11
C ILE A 49 81.07 0.38 -16.38
N HIS A 50 81.34 -0.83 -16.91
CA HIS A 50 80.31 -1.81 -17.25
C HIS A 50 80.07 -2.82 -16.12
N HIS A 51 80.98 -2.92 -15.15
CA HIS A 51 80.89 -3.84 -14.03
C HIS A 51 81.33 -3.15 -12.74
N THR A 52 80.41 -2.39 -12.13
CA THR A 52 80.67 -1.63 -10.92
C THR A 52 80.61 -2.52 -9.68
N TRP A 53 81.57 -2.36 -8.77
CA TRP A 53 81.54 -3.02 -7.46
C TRP A 53 80.26 -2.70 -6.67
N ARG A 54 79.77 -3.70 -5.94
CA ARG A 54 78.69 -3.59 -4.96
C ARG A 54 79.15 -4.27 -3.67
N PRO A 55 78.83 -3.71 -2.49
CA PRO A 55 79.06 -4.42 -1.24
C PRO A 55 78.20 -5.69 -1.19
N GLU A 56 78.58 -6.61 -0.31
CA GLU A 56 77.73 -7.76 0.03
C GLU A 56 76.38 -7.28 0.54
N GLU A 57 75.30 -7.95 0.11
CA GLU A 57 73.95 -7.62 0.51
C GLU A 57 73.76 -7.93 2.00
N LEU A 58 73.34 -6.92 2.77
CA LEU A 58 72.97 -7.13 4.15
C LEU A 58 71.62 -7.87 4.21
N PRO A 59 71.40 -8.75 5.20
CA PRO A 59 70.11 -9.40 5.39
C PRO A 59 68.97 -8.36 5.48
N TRP A 60 67.91 -8.56 4.70
CA TRP A 60 66.73 -7.69 4.76
C TRP A 60 66.10 -7.73 6.16
N PRO A 61 65.70 -6.59 6.75
CA PRO A 61 64.99 -6.59 8.02
C PRO A 61 63.69 -7.38 7.91
N ALA A 62 63.45 -8.34 8.80
CA ALA A 62 62.28 -9.21 8.75
C ALA A 62 61.40 -9.05 10.00
N MET A 63 60.09 -8.94 9.79
CA MET A 63 59.06 -8.94 10.83
C MET A 63 58.45 -10.32 10.97
N SER A 64 58.85 -11.07 11.99
CA SER A 64 58.36 -12.44 12.20
C SER A 64 56.96 -12.55 12.82
N GLY A 65 56.32 -11.42 13.17
CA GLY A 65 55.04 -11.39 13.86
C GLY A 65 54.20 -10.16 13.54
N THR A 66 53.19 -9.91 14.38
CA THR A 66 52.33 -8.75 14.23
C THR A 66 52.76 -7.61 15.15
N LEU A 67 52.49 -6.38 14.74
CA LEU A 67 52.63 -5.20 15.59
C LEU A 67 51.26 -4.62 15.93
N SER A 68 51.14 -4.14 17.17
CA SER A 68 49.97 -3.37 17.57
C SER A 68 50.01 -1.97 16.97
N ALA A 69 48.84 -1.53 16.51
CA ALA A 69 48.64 -0.19 16.00
C ALA A 69 47.23 0.27 16.32
N ARG A 70 46.97 1.55 16.08
CA ARG A 70 45.64 2.13 16.13
C ARG A 70 45.29 2.79 14.82
N ILE A 71 44.03 2.69 14.42
CA ILE A 71 43.52 3.47 13.30
C ILE A 71 43.68 4.95 13.61
N SER A 72 44.16 5.72 12.63
CA SER A 72 44.37 7.16 12.74
C SER A 72 43.61 7.89 11.62
N SER A 73 42.95 8.98 11.98
CA SER A 73 42.17 9.81 11.06
C SER A 73 42.65 11.26 11.04
N THR A 74 42.65 11.88 9.86
CA THR A 74 42.95 13.31 9.68
C THR A 74 41.79 14.21 10.10
N THR A 75 40.57 13.68 10.16
CA THR A 75 39.35 14.45 10.44
C THR A 75 39.14 14.58 11.94
N GLU A 76 39.05 15.82 12.42
CA GLU A 76 38.77 16.10 13.82
C GLU A 76 37.27 15.90 14.15
N ASN A 77 36.96 15.32 15.30
CA ASN A 77 35.59 15.03 15.78
C ASN A 77 34.74 14.07 14.92
N ASP A 78 35.34 13.38 13.95
CA ASP A 78 34.69 12.24 13.28
C ASP A 78 35.00 10.95 14.02
N ILE A 79 33.97 10.17 14.34
CA ILE A 79 34.15 8.84 14.94
C ILE A 79 34.65 7.84 13.90
N TYR A 80 34.37 8.06 12.62
CA TYR A 80 34.83 7.22 11.53
C TYR A 80 36.25 7.59 11.11
N SER A 81 37.00 6.58 10.70
CA SER A 81 38.32 6.83 10.14
C SER A 81 38.24 7.27 8.67
N HIS A 82 39.13 8.18 8.29
CA HIS A 82 39.32 8.54 6.89
C HIS A 82 39.93 7.34 6.14
N ILE A 83 39.17 6.80 5.18
CA ILE A 83 39.60 5.73 4.28
C ILE A 83 39.81 6.28 2.87
N ASP A 84 40.74 5.69 2.12
CA ASP A 84 40.97 6.10 0.72
C ASP A 84 39.96 5.48 -0.26
N ALA A 85 40.07 5.83 -1.54
CA ALA A 85 39.21 5.31 -2.60
C ALA A 85 39.26 3.78 -2.78
N GLN A 86 40.23 3.09 -2.15
CA GLN A 86 40.38 1.63 -2.16
C GLN A 86 39.95 0.99 -0.83
N GLY A 87 39.45 1.78 0.14
CA GLY A 87 39.04 1.31 1.45
C GLY A 87 40.21 0.90 2.36
N ARG A 88 41.39 1.51 2.17
CA ARG A 88 42.57 1.36 3.02
C ARG A 88 42.57 2.40 4.14
N TYR A 89 43.32 2.11 5.20
CA TYR A 89 43.37 2.90 6.43
C TYR A 89 44.74 3.52 6.66
N ARG A 90 44.79 4.62 7.42
CA ARG A 90 46.02 5.10 8.06
C ARG A 90 46.06 4.55 9.48
N ILE A 91 47.26 4.21 9.95
CA ILE A 91 47.49 3.62 11.26
C ILE A 91 48.65 4.32 11.95
N ARG A 92 48.66 4.28 13.28
CA ARG A 92 49.81 4.65 14.10
C ARG A 92 50.27 3.43 14.87
N PHE A 93 51.48 2.97 14.60
CA PHE A 93 52.10 1.87 15.34
C PHE A 93 52.34 2.30 16.78
N ASP A 94 51.99 1.45 17.76
CA ASP A 94 52.24 1.75 19.17
C ASP A 94 53.75 1.91 19.53
N PRO A 95 54.70 1.16 18.94
CA PRO A 95 56.13 1.38 19.22
C PRO A 95 56.70 2.63 18.54
N ASP A 96 55.96 3.29 17.65
CA ASP A 96 56.45 4.49 16.98
C ASP A 96 56.47 5.67 17.96
N ARG A 97 57.67 6.25 18.14
CA ARG A 97 57.92 7.41 19.01
C ARG A 97 58.15 8.70 18.23
N GLY A 98 58.02 8.66 16.91
CA GLY A 98 58.12 9.84 16.05
C GLY A 98 56.97 10.82 16.31
N GLU A 99 57.25 12.11 16.14
CA GLU A 99 56.22 13.14 16.10
C GLU A 99 55.69 13.27 14.68
N TRP A 100 54.44 12.89 14.48
CA TRP A 100 53.76 12.92 13.18
C TRP A 100 52.45 13.70 13.29
N GLN A 101 52.02 14.30 12.19
CA GLN A 101 50.66 14.82 12.10
C GLN A 101 49.66 13.66 12.11
N LYS A 102 48.59 13.79 12.90
CA LYS A 102 47.53 12.78 12.98
C LYS A 102 46.94 12.47 11.60
N GLY A 103 46.83 11.18 11.27
CA GLY A 103 46.36 10.66 9.99
C GLY A 103 47.45 10.56 8.91
N PHE A 104 48.71 10.88 9.23
CA PHE A 104 49.87 10.79 8.33
C PHE A 104 51.01 9.93 8.91
N GLU A 105 50.74 9.11 9.93
CA GLU A 105 51.77 8.33 10.65
C GLU A 105 52.20 7.04 9.92
N SER A 106 51.41 6.55 8.96
CA SER A 106 51.75 5.39 8.14
C SER A 106 51.39 5.62 6.67
N CYS A 107 51.82 4.75 5.76
CA CYS A 107 51.21 4.63 4.43
C CYS A 107 49.76 4.11 4.50
N TRP A 108 49.08 4.00 3.36
CA TRP A 108 47.74 3.40 3.28
C TRP A 108 47.82 1.87 3.42
N VAL A 109 47.14 1.32 4.43
CA VAL A 109 47.21 -0.09 4.81
C VAL A 109 45.89 -0.80 4.52
N ARG A 110 45.96 -1.99 3.90
CA ARG A 110 44.79 -2.82 3.59
C ARG A 110 44.24 -3.50 4.83
N LEU A 111 42.93 -3.76 4.85
CA LEU A 111 42.26 -4.57 5.87
C LEU A 111 42.00 -5.98 5.33
N ALA A 112 42.48 -7.00 6.04
CA ALA A 112 42.09 -8.39 5.82
C ALA A 112 40.61 -8.58 6.19
N LYS A 113 39.84 -9.20 5.29
CA LYS A 113 38.39 -9.34 5.42
C LYS A 113 38.00 -10.82 5.36
N PRO A 114 36.92 -11.24 6.05
CA PRO A 114 36.41 -12.60 5.96
C PRO A 114 35.94 -12.99 4.55
N TYR A 115 35.46 -12.03 3.76
CA TYR A 115 34.97 -12.24 2.39
C TYR A 115 35.16 -10.97 1.55
N ALA A 116 35.64 -11.12 0.32
CA ALA A 116 35.80 -10.04 -0.65
C ALA A 116 35.71 -10.57 -2.09
N GLY A 117 35.11 -9.78 -2.98
CA GLY A 117 35.06 -9.94 -4.43
C GLY A 117 34.91 -8.56 -5.09
N ASP A 118 34.61 -8.53 -6.39
CA ASP A 118 34.63 -7.28 -7.18
C ASP A 118 33.55 -6.27 -6.73
N GLU A 119 32.28 -6.69 -6.68
CA GLU A 119 31.13 -5.84 -6.28
C GLU A 119 30.49 -6.25 -4.94
N TYR A 120 31.04 -7.26 -4.26
CA TYR A 120 30.49 -7.82 -3.02
C TYR A 120 31.59 -8.15 -2.01
N GLY A 121 31.26 -8.14 -0.72
CA GLY A 121 32.23 -8.45 0.32
C GLY A 121 31.77 -8.05 1.71
N PHE A 122 32.65 -8.22 2.68
CA PHE A 122 32.42 -7.90 4.08
C PHE A 122 33.31 -6.72 4.50
N HIS A 123 32.71 -5.56 4.75
CA HIS A 123 33.43 -4.38 5.20
C HIS A 123 32.63 -3.66 6.29
N TRP A 124 33.20 -3.61 7.50
CA TRP A 124 32.74 -2.71 8.56
C TRP A 124 33.81 -1.65 8.78
N PRO A 125 33.49 -0.36 8.57
CA PRO A 125 34.47 0.71 8.73
C PRO A 125 35.04 0.71 10.14
N LEU A 126 36.37 0.67 10.25
CA LEU A 126 37.02 0.82 11.54
C LEU A 126 36.94 2.29 11.99
N LEU A 127 36.73 2.50 13.28
CA LEU A 127 36.63 3.83 13.87
C LEU A 127 38.01 4.38 14.22
N ASP A 128 38.14 5.70 14.30
CA ASP A 128 39.36 6.34 14.77
C ASP A 128 39.75 5.82 16.17
N GLY A 129 41.03 5.50 16.36
CA GLY A 129 41.54 4.94 17.61
C GLY A 129 41.31 3.44 17.83
N THR A 130 40.59 2.76 16.93
CA THR A 130 40.36 1.30 17.02
C THR A 130 41.69 0.55 17.08
N GLY A 131 41.85 -0.35 18.05
CA GLY A 131 43.03 -1.19 18.19
C GLY A 131 43.08 -2.27 17.12
N VAL A 132 44.22 -2.40 16.45
CA VAL A 132 44.41 -3.38 15.36
C VAL A 132 45.76 -4.08 15.47
N MET A 133 45.82 -5.31 14.96
CA MET A 133 47.07 -6.05 14.77
C MET A 133 47.47 -6.02 13.30
N VAL A 134 48.68 -5.54 13.04
CA VAL A 134 49.23 -5.36 11.69
C VAL A 134 50.23 -6.48 11.42
N ALA A 135 49.97 -7.24 10.37
CA ALA A 135 50.88 -8.26 9.84
C ALA A 135 51.62 -7.72 8.61
N PHE A 136 52.63 -8.45 8.17
CA PHE A 136 53.55 -8.03 7.12
C PHE A 136 53.67 -9.15 6.08
N GLU A 137 53.40 -8.85 4.80
CA GLU A 137 53.47 -9.87 3.74
C GLU A 137 54.88 -10.45 3.64
N ASN A 138 55.01 -11.78 3.78
CA ASN A 138 56.31 -12.47 3.83
C ASN A 138 57.29 -11.93 4.89
N GLY A 139 56.79 -11.24 5.92
CA GLY A 139 57.61 -10.58 6.92
C GLY A 139 58.31 -9.29 6.44
N ASP A 140 57.92 -8.75 5.28
CA ASP A 140 58.47 -7.51 4.73
C ASP A 140 57.90 -6.28 5.48
N PRO A 141 58.71 -5.52 6.23
CA PRO A 141 58.26 -4.33 6.97
C PRO A 141 57.56 -3.28 6.08
N ASP A 142 57.89 -3.24 4.79
CA ASP A 142 57.36 -2.28 3.84
C ASP A 142 55.98 -2.69 3.26
N ARG A 143 55.48 -3.87 3.62
CA ARG A 143 54.19 -4.42 3.14
C ARG A 143 53.21 -4.74 4.29
N PRO A 144 52.80 -3.73 5.08
CA PRO A 144 51.85 -3.94 6.17
C PRO A 144 50.42 -4.19 5.64
N TYR A 145 49.67 -4.99 6.40
CA TYR A 145 48.22 -5.11 6.30
C TYR A 145 47.60 -5.32 7.69
N ILE A 146 46.42 -4.76 7.91
CA ILE A 146 45.65 -4.98 9.14
C ILE A 146 45.09 -6.41 9.08
N SER A 147 45.47 -7.25 10.03
CA SER A 147 45.06 -8.64 10.10
C SER A 147 43.79 -8.84 10.93
N HIS A 148 43.69 -8.16 12.08
CA HIS A 148 42.63 -8.33 13.06
C HIS A 148 42.36 -7.02 13.82
N VAL A 149 41.15 -6.92 14.36
CA VAL A 149 40.73 -5.87 15.30
C VAL A 149 40.80 -6.44 16.72
N MET A 150 41.25 -5.64 17.68
CA MET A 150 41.41 -6.05 19.07
C MET A 150 40.69 -5.09 20.02
N HIS A 151 40.03 -5.66 21.03
CA HIS A 151 39.54 -4.92 22.19
C HIS A 151 40.65 -4.80 23.25
N ASP A 152 40.53 -3.83 24.15
CA ASP A 152 41.47 -3.61 25.25
C ASP A 152 40.74 -3.19 26.54
N SER A 153 41.47 -2.97 27.63
CA SER A 153 40.88 -2.58 28.92
C SER A 153 40.10 -1.24 28.90
N ARG A 154 40.39 -0.35 27.95
CA ARG A 154 39.69 0.93 27.76
C ARG A 154 38.55 0.81 26.76
N HIS A 155 38.65 -0.15 25.83
CA HIS A 155 37.67 -0.44 24.78
C HIS A 155 37.25 -1.91 24.88
N GLY A 156 36.38 -2.23 25.85
CA GLY A 156 35.95 -3.60 26.12
C GLY A 156 35.04 -4.18 25.03
N ASP A 157 34.95 -5.51 25.00
CA ASP A 157 34.06 -6.25 24.10
C ASP A 157 32.57 -6.15 24.52
N HIS A 158 31.67 -6.39 23.58
CA HIS A 158 30.23 -6.46 23.82
C HIS A 158 29.81 -7.73 24.58
N VAL A 159 30.58 -8.81 24.43
CA VAL A 159 30.37 -10.07 25.13
C VAL A 159 31.41 -10.22 26.24
N THR A 160 30.92 -10.39 27.46
CA THR A 160 31.71 -10.47 28.70
C THR A 160 31.17 -11.60 29.56
N GLN A 161 31.78 -11.85 30.71
CA GLN A 161 31.31 -12.85 31.67
C GLN A 161 29.82 -12.69 32.05
N GLN A 162 29.31 -11.46 32.10
CA GLN A 162 27.93 -11.13 32.48
C GLN A 162 26.87 -11.51 31.42
N ASN A 163 27.31 -11.79 30.19
CA ASN A 163 26.45 -12.08 29.04
C ASN A 163 27.10 -13.06 28.06
N HIS A 164 27.88 -14.01 28.58
CA HIS A 164 28.73 -14.95 27.82
C HIS A 164 27.97 -15.92 26.88
N LYS A 165 26.64 -15.92 26.91
CA LYS A 165 25.78 -16.71 26.00
C LYS A 165 25.20 -15.88 24.85
N ARG A 166 25.64 -14.61 24.71
CA ARG A 166 25.18 -13.73 23.64
C ARG A 166 26.12 -13.75 22.46
N ASN A 167 25.52 -13.68 21.28
CA ASN A 167 26.17 -13.46 20.01
C ASN A 167 25.63 -12.12 19.46
N ILE A 168 26.48 -11.11 19.30
CA ILE A 168 26.03 -9.75 18.98
C ILE A 168 26.86 -9.14 17.85
N LEU A 169 26.14 -8.61 16.86
CA LEU A 169 26.64 -7.68 15.86
C LEU A 169 25.99 -6.34 16.14
N ARG A 170 26.79 -5.33 16.49
CA ARG A 170 26.30 -3.99 16.80
C ARG A 170 27.12 -2.93 16.08
N THR A 171 26.42 -2.05 15.37
CA THR A 171 27.02 -0.89 14.71
C THR A 171 27.14 0.31 15.67
N PRO A 172 27.95 1.35 15.37
CA PRO A 172 28.07 2.55 16.20
C PRO A 172 26.74 3.29 16.41
N ALA A 173 25.88 3.31 15.39
CA ALA A 173 24.52 3.82 15.47
C ALA A 173 23.54 2.89 16.23
N LYS A 174 24.06 1.81 16.84
CA LYS A 174 23.32 0.79 17.60
C LYS A 174 22.30 -0.02 16.79
N ASN A 175 22.43 -0.09 15.46
CA ASN A 175 21.77 -1.17 14.71
C ASN A 175 22.34 -2.50 15.19
N THR A 176 21.48 -3.42 15.61
CA THR A 176 21.86 -4.60 16.39
C THR A 176 21.22 -5.85 15.81
N LEU A 177 22.02 -6.88 15.60
CA LEU A 177 21.57 -8.27 15.49
C LEU A 177 22.13 -9.02 16.71
N LEU A 178 21.24 -9.48 17.58
CA LEU A 178 21.58 -10.15 18.83
C LEU A 178 20.87 -11.49 18.89
N MET A 179 21.61 -12.54 19.23
CA MET A 179 21.10 -13.88 19.54
C MET A 179 21.56 -14.25 20.95
N ASP A 180 20.66 -14.72 21.81
CA ASP A 180 20.98 -15.19 23.16
C ASP A 180 20.68 -16.69 23.25
N ASP A 181 21.69 -17.50 23.58
CA ASP A 181 21.62 -18.96 23.64
C ASP A 181 21.33 -19.48 25.06
N TRP A 182 20.79 -18.64 25.94
CA TRP A 182 20.33 -19.10 27.23
C TRP A 182 19.16 -20.08 27.07
N ARG A 183 19.40 -21.36 27.39
CA ARG A 183 18.44 -22.46 27.24
C ARG A 183 17.07 -22.15 27.84
N GLU A 184 16.02 -22.45 27.08
CA GLU A 184 14.60 -22.18 27.38
C GLU A 184 14.23 -20.69 27.43
N HIS A 185 15.19 -19.81 27.11
CA HIS A 185 15.03 -18.36 27.05
C HIS A 185 15.71 -17.80 25.79
N GLU A 186 15.84 -18.63 24.75
CA GLU A 186 16.49 -18.23 23.52
C GLU A 186 15.69 -17.12 22.83
N PHE A 187 16.41 -16.15 22.28
CA PHE A 187 15.80 -15.12 21.47
C PHE A 187 16.72 -14.59 20.38
N ILE A 188 16.09 -14.05 19.35
CA ILE A 188 16.74 -13.26 18.30
C ILE A 188 16.13 -11.87 18.32
N HIS A 189 17.00 -10.86 18.33
CA HIS A 189 16.63 -9.45 18.33
C HIS A 189 17.34 -8.74 17.18
N LEU A 190 16.56 -8.25 16.22
CA LEU A 190 17.03 -7.40 15.13
C LEU A 190 16.43 -6.00 15.32
N SER A 191 17.26 -4.99 15.56
CA SER A 191 16.77 -3.65 15.90
C SER A 191 17.59 -2.52 15.32
N THR A 192 16.91 -1.38 15.16
CA THR A 192 17.52 -0.08 14.88
C THR A 192 16.92 0.97 15.82
N PRO A 193 17.70 1.91 16.38
CA PRO A 193 17.13 2.94 17.26
C PRO A 193 16.19 3.92 16.59
N HIS A 194 16.26 4.03 15.26
CA HIS A 194 15.41 4.92 14.50
C HIS A 194 13.92 4.58 14.68
N SER A 195 13.05 5.57 14.49
CA SER A 195 11.58 5.42 14.63
C SER A 195 11.15 4.80 15.96
N GLY A 196 11.79 5.22 17.07
CA GLY A 196 11.44 4.75 18.41
C GLY A 196 11.78 3.28 18.67
N ASN A 197 12.95 2.86 18.19
CA ASN A 197 13.43 1.48 18.21
C ASN A 197 12.54 0.53 17.37
N SER A 198 12.65 0.58 16.04
CA SER A 198 12.04 -0.45 15.19
C SER A 198 12.76 -1.79 15.34
N GLU A 199 12.00 -2.86 15.59
CA GLU A 199 12.58 -4.17 15.89
C GLU A 199 11.72 -5.36 15.46
N LEU A 200 12.40 -6.46 15.13
CA LEU A 200 11.86 -7.81 15.02
C LEU A 200 12.47 -8.66 16.13
N ASN A 201 11.61 -9.16 17.00
CA ASN A 201 11.97 -10.00 18.14
C ASN A 201 11.36 -11.39 17.96
N LEU A 202 12.14 -12.44 18.17
CA LEU A 202 11.71 -13.85 18.05
C LEU A 202 12.11 -14.62 19.32
N GLY A 203 11.26 -15.49 19.83
CA GLY A 203 11.51 -16.31 21.01
C GLY A 203 11.10 -15.63 22.31
N ALA A 204 11.98 -15.64 23.32
CA ALA A 204 11.77 -14.99 24.60
C ALA A 204 11.92 -13.46 24.49
N LEU A 205 10.81 -12.72 24.60
CA LEU A 205 10.83 -11.26 24.53
C LEU A 205 11.23 -10.71 25.91
N VAL A 206 12.34 -9.98 25.99
CA VAL A 206 12.86 -9.42 27.23
C VAL A 206 12.97 -7.89 27.20
N SER A 207 12.80 -7.25 28.34
CA SER A 207 13.04 -5.82 28.51
C SER A 207 14.54 -5.50 28.57
N ALA A 208 14.90 -4.21 28.57
CA ALA A 208 16.29 -3.79 28.80
C ALA A 208 16.87 -4.32 30.12
N GLY A 209 16.03 -4.49 31.14
CA GLY A 209 16.36 -5.09 32.44
C GLY A 209 16.44 -6.61 32.43
N ARG A 210 16.26 -7.26 31.27
CA ARG A 210 16.17 -8.72 31.08
C ARG A 210 14.94 -9.37 31.73
N GLU A 211 13.91 -8.58 32.03
CA GLU A 211 12.65 -9.10 32.53
C GLU A 211 11.79 -9.60 31.36
N LYS A 212 11.07 -10.71 31.56
CA LYS A 212 10.15 -11.23 30.55
C LYS A 212 9.07 -10.19 30.22
N ARG A 213 8.95 -9.81 28.95
CA ARG A 213 7.87 -8.96 28.42
C ARG A 213 6.83 -9.76 27.61
N GLY A 214 7.21 -10.93 27.09
CA GLY A 214 6.35 -11.79 26.28
C GLY A 214 7.11 -12.97 25.67
N GLU A 215 6.41 -13.75 24.84
CA GLU A 215 6.95 -14.90 24.11
C GLU A 215 6.33 -14.96 22.71
N GLY A 216 7.07 -15.51 21.74
CA GLY A 216 6.60 -15.69 20.36
C GLY A 216 7.36 -14.78 19.42
N PHE A 217 6.65 -13.91 18.69
CA PHE A 217 7.28 -12.91 17.84
C PHE A 217 6.65 -11.54 18.07
N GLU A 218 7.46 -10.50 17.92
CA GLU A 218 7.01 -9.12 17.95
C GLU A 218 7.67 -8.36 16.81
N LEU A 219 6.84 -7.69 15.99
CA LEU A 219 7.29 -6.67 15.05
C LEU A 219 6.75 -5.34 15.55
N ARG A 220 7.63 -4.43 15.99
CA ARG A 220 7.21 -3.14 16.54
C ARG A 220 8.01 -1.96 15.99
N SER A 221 7.39 -0.79 16.02
CA SER A 221 7.96 0.51 15.64
C SER A 221 7.07 1.63 16.21
N ASP A 222 7.65 2.77 16.59
CA ASP A 222 6.87 3.99 16.87
C ASP A 222 6.52 4.73 15.56
N GLY A 223 7.14 4.34 14.45
CA GLY A 223 6.81 4.80 13.10
C GLY A 223 5.69 3.99 12.45
N TRP A 224 5.54 4.16 11.13
CA TRP A 224 4.55 3.40 10.36
C TRP A 224 4.97 1.94 10.15
N GLY A 225 4.00 1.03 10.22
CA GLY A 225 4.13 -0.36 9.80
C GLY A 225 3.37 -0.61 8.49
N ALA A 226 3.95 -1.40 7.59
CA ALA A 226 3.28 -1.84 6.37
C ALA A 226 3.58 -3.33 6.11
N LEU A 227 2.53 -4.14 6.00
CA LEU A 227 2.60 -5.52 5.52
C LEU A 227 2.03 -5.55 4.10
N ARG A 228 2.84 -5.94 3.12
CA ARG A 228 2.45 -6.01 1.70
C ARG A 228 2.81 -7.37 1.14
N ALA A 229 1.80 -8.09 0.63
CA ALA A 229 1.98 -9.39 0.01
C ALA A 229 1.23 -9.43 -1.34
N GLY A 230 1.99 -9.41 -2.44
CA GLY A 230 1.44 -9.30 -3.79
C GLY A 230 0.68 -10.56 -4.28
N ARG A 231 0.77 -11.66 -3.54
CA ARG A 231 0.03 -12.91 -3.79
C ARG A 231 -1.05 -13.19 -2.74
N GLY A 232 -1.31 -12.24 -1.84
CA GLY A 232 -2.28 -12.40 -0.75
C GLY A 232 -1.61 -12.50 0.63
N LEU A 233 -2.39 -12.24 1.67
CA LEU A 233 -1.95 -12.24 3.07
C LEU A 233 -2.90 -13.10 3.90
N PHE A 234 -2.36 -14.12 4.56
CA PHE A 234 -3.09 -14.94 5.53
C PHE A 234 -2.62 -14.60 6.95
N ILE A 235 -3.52 -14.13 7.79
CA ILE A 235 -3.27 -13.87 9.22
C ILE A 235 -4.14 -14.83 10.00
N SER A 236 -3.51 -15.74 10.74
CA SER A 236 -4.20 -16.82 11.45
C SER A 236 -3.63 -17.04 12.85
N THR A 237 -4.52 -17.42 13.77
CA THR A 237 -4.15 -17.96 15.09
C THR A 237 -4.40 -19.47 15.17
N ASP A 238 -4.54 -20.15 14.03
CA ASP A 238 -4.64 -21.60 13.92
C ASP A 238 -3.25 -22.21 14.12
N LEU A 239 -3.10 -23.10 15.11
CA LEU A 239 -1.80 -23.63 15.49
C LEU A 239 -1.24 -24.59 14.44
N ARG A 240 -0.01 -24.32 13.98
CA ARG A 240 0.84 -25.27 13.23
C ARG A 240 2.07 -25.60 14.06
N ALA A 241 1.95 -26.63 14.90
CA ALA A 241 3.00 -27.01 15.83
C ALA A 241 4.32 -27.26 15.08
N GLN A 242 5.39 -26.58 15.49
CA GLN A 242 6.74 -26.74 14.94
C GLN A 242 6.83 -26.60 13.40
N GLY A 243 5.91 -25.86 12.76
CA GLY A 243 5.88 -25.75 11.31
C GLY A 243 5.57 -27.08 10.59
N ALA A 244 4.82 -27.98 11.22
CA ALA A 244 4.50 -29.31 10.67
C ALA A 244 3.60 -29.30 9.42
N SER A 245 3.17 -28.12 8.94
CA SER A 245 2.34 -27.96 7.74
C SER A 245 2.91 -26.87 6.83
N GLU A 246 2.34 -26.75 5.64
CA GLU A 246 2.63 -25.63 4.76
C GLU A 246 2.31 -24.27 5.40
N GLN A 247 3.02 -23.24 4.97
CA GLN A 247 2.86 -21.86 5.43
C GLN A 247 1.42 -21.35 5.28
N LEU A 248 0.71 -21.82 4.24
CA LEU A 248 -0.66 -21.42 3.91
C LEU A 248 -1.69 -22.50 4.23
N ASP A 249 -1.38 -23.50 5.08
CA ASP A 249 -2.39 -24.46 5.53
C ASP A 249 -3.52 -23.72 6.25
N MET A 250 -4.69 -23.68 5.61
CA MET A 250 -5.86 -22.88 5.99
C MET A 250 -7.14 -23.72 6.10
N LYS A 251 -7.01 -25.03 6.38
CA LYS A 251 -8.15 -25.98 6.41
C LYS A 251 -9.31 -25.50 7.29
N GLU A 252 -9.02 -24.94 8.46
CA GLU A 252 -10.01 -24.41 9.40
C GLU A 252 -10.74 -23.20 8.82
N ALA A 253 -10.01 -22.25 8.22
CA ALA A 253 -10.57 -21.08 7.57
C ALA A 253 -11.45 -21.45 6.36
N GLN A 254 -10.97 -22.37 5.50
CA GLN A 254 -11.74 -22.90 4.37
C GLN A 254 -13.03 -23.58 4.83
N ARG A 255 -12.98 -24.36 5.92
CA ARG A 255 -14.17 -24.97 6.51
C ARG A 255 -15.16 -23.91 6.99
N GLN A 256 -14.70 -22.91 7.73
CA GLN A 256 -15.54 -21.81 8.22
C GLN A 256 -16.23 -21.05 7.08
N LEU A 257 -15.50 -20.77 5.98
CA LEU A 257 -16.08 -20.11 4.80
C LEU A 257 -17.10 -21.00 4.07
N LYS A 258 -16.87 -22.31 3.99
CA LYS A 258 -17.83 -23.27 3.44
C LYS A 258 -19.10 -23.37 4.30
N ASP A 259 -18.96 -23.40 5.62
CA ASP A 259 -20.09 -23.42 6.56
C ASP A 259 -20.92 -22.13 6.42
N ALA A 260 -20.27 -20.97 6.30
CA ALA A 260 -20.94 -19.69 6.06
C ALA A 260 -21.70 -19.68 4.72
N LEU A 261 -21.10 -20.22 3.64
CA LEU A 261 -21.77 -20.33 2.34
C LEU A 261 -22.99 -21.27 2.41
N ASN A 262 -22.88 -22.40 3.09
CA ASN A 262 -23.99 -23.36 3.26
C ASN A 262 -25.15 -22.73 4.03
N LEU A 263 -24.87 -21.95 5.08
CA LEU A 263 -25.90 -21.22 5.81
C LEU A 263 -26.58 -20.17 4.93
N ALA A 264 -25.81 -19.38 4.18
CA ALA A 264 -26.35 -18.39 3.26
C ALA A 264 -27.23 -19.05 2.19
N GLN A 265 -26.84 -20.22 1.68
CA GLN A 265 -27.63 -21.00 0.73
C GLN A 265 -28.96 -21.47 1.33
N SER A 266 -28.96 -22.03 2.55
CA SER A 266 -30.20 -22.45 3.21
C SER A 266 -31.19 -21.29 3.44
N LEU A 267 -30.69 -20.12 3.82
CA LEU A 267 -31.52 -18.92 3.99
C LEU A 267 -32.02 -18.37 2.64
N HIS A 268 -31.19 -18.42 1.60
CA HIS A 268 -31.58 -18.04 0.24
C HIS A 268 -32.74 -18.89 -0.29
N GLU A 269 -32.69 -20.22 -0.12
CA GLU A 269 -33.76 -21.12 -0.52
C GLU A 269 -35.08 -20.80 0.20
N ALA A 270 -35.02 -20.56 1.52
CA ALA A 270 -36.20 -20.16 2.30
C ALA A 270 -36.77 -18.80 1.88
N ALA A 271 -35.90 -17.82 1.60
CA ALA A 271 -36.28 -16.49 1.12
C ALA A 271 -36.92 -16.54 -0.27
N SER A 272 -36.45 -17.44 -1.15
CA SER A 272 -37.01 -17.66 -2.49
C SER A 272 -38.45 -18.16 -2.44
N VAL A 273 -38.75 -19.12 -1.54
CA VAL A 273 -40.12 -19.59 -1.30
C VAL A 273 -41.02 -18.45 -0.81
N ALA A 274 -40.47 -17.55 0.01
CA ALA A 274 -41.18 -16.36 0.50
C ALA A 274 -41.26 -15.20 -0.50
N LYS A 275 -40.68 -15.35 -1.71
CA LYS A 275 -40.58 -14.31 -2.74
C LYS A 275 -39.90 -13.02 -2.27
N ALA A 276 -38.94 -13.13 -1.34
CA ALA A 276 -38.11 -12.02 -0.91
C ALA A 276 -36.95 -11.76 -1.90
N GLU A 277 -36.34 -10.57 -1.86
CA GLU A 277 -35.09 -10.34 -2.60
C GLU A 277 -33.98 -11.24 -2.06
N LEU A 278 -33.18 -11.79 -2.97
CA LEU A 278 -32.24 -12.86 -2.68
C LEU A 278 -30.81 -12.36 -2.52
N ALA A 279 -30.06 -12.99 -1.62
CA ALA A 279 -28.62 -12.77 -1.49
C ALA A 279 -27.85 -13.34 -2.69
N ASP A 280 -26.80 -12.65 -3.12
CA ASP A 280 -25.92 -13.07 -4.21
C ASP A 280 -24.91 -14.14 -3.75
N LEU A 281 -25.32 -15.40 -3.85
CA LEU A 281 -24.48 -16.55 -3.53
C LEU A 281 -23.35 -16.78 -4.53
N ASN A 282 -23.51 -16.32 -5.77
CA ASN A 282 -22.52 -16.54 -6.82
C ASN A 282 -21.27 -15.71 -6.54
N ALA A 283 -21.44 -14.44 -6.16
CA ALA A 283 -20.34 -13.59 -5.72
C ALA A 283 -19.60 -14.18 -4.51
N GLN A 284 -20.33 -14.68 -3.51
CA GLN A 284 -19.73 -15.31 -2.32
C GLN A 284 -18.93 -16.58 -2.67
N LYS A 285 -19.48 -17.44 -3.53
CA LYS A 285 -18.81 -18.66 -4.00
C LYS A 285 -17.59 -18.35 -4.87
N ALA A 286 -17.66 -17.33 -5.72
CA ALA A 286 -16.54 -16.88 -6.54
C ALA A 286 -15.39 -16.38 -5.65
N LEU A 287 -15.67 -15.51 -4.66
CA LEU A 287 -14.67 -15.03 -3.70
C LEU A 287 -13.97 -16.19 -2.98
N LEU A 288 -14.75 -17.16 -2.48
CA LEU A 288 -14.20 -18.34 -1.80
C LEU A 288 -13.28 -19.14 -2.72
N THR A 289 -13.76 -19.55 -3.89
CA THR A 289 -13.08 -20.55 -4.74
C THR A 289 -11.97 -19.98 -5.63
N GLN A 290 -12.10 -18.72 -6.05
CA GLN A 290 -11.17 -18.09 -7.00
C GLN A 290 -10.12 -17.22 -6.30
N SER A 291 -10.43 -16.68 -5.12
CA SER A 291 -9.55 -15.72 -4.44
C SER A 291 -9.01 -16.23 -3.11
N LEU A 292 -9.89 -16.70 -2.21
CA LEU A 292 -9.51 -17.04 -0.82
C LEU A 292 -8.91 -18.45 -0.69
N ASP A 293 -9.38 -19.40 -1.48
CA ASP A 293 -8.87 -20.77 -1.52
C ASP A 293 -7.38 -20.77 -1.88
N GLU A 294 -6.53 -21.17 -0.95
CA GLU A 294 -5.06 -21.15 -1.06
C GLU A 294 -4.48 -19.77 -1.42
N LEU A 295 -5.24 -18.69 -1.23
CA LEU A 295 -4.89 -17.34 -1.70
C LEU A 295 -4.47 -17.31 -3.18
N LYS A 296 -5.28 -17.92 -4.07
CA LYS A 296 -5.08 -17.89 -5.53
C LYS A 296 -4.99 -16.49 -6.13
N GLN A 297 -5.50 -15.47 -5.43
CA GLN A 297 -5.38 -14.07 -5.79
C GLN A 297 -4.87 -13.23 -4.60
N ALA A 298 -4.53 -11.97 -4.85
CA ALA A 298 -4.11 -11.01 -3.84
C ALA A 298 -5.26 -10.63 -2.87
N ALA A 299 -5.64 -11.54 -1.99
CA ALA A 299 -6.68 -11.38 -0.99
C ALA A 299 -6.10 -11.33 0.43
N LEU A 300 -6.88 -10.79 1.38
CA LEU A 300 -6.59 -10.87 2.81
C LEU A 300 -7.57 -11.85 3.46
N LEU A 301 -7.04 -12.87 4.13
CA LEU A 301 -7.84 -13.82 4.91
C LEU A 301 -7.44 -13.73 6.39
N LEU A 302 -8.43 -13.51 7.25
CA LEU A 302 -8.29 -13.52 8.71
C LEU A 302 -8.99 -14.76 9.27
N SER A 303 -8.28 -15.56 10.07
CA SER A 303 -8.83 -16.76 10.72
C SER A 303 -8.46 -16.82 12.19
N SER A 304 -9.43 -17.15 13.04
CA SER A 304 -9.17 -17.43 14.45
C SER A 304 -10.21 -18.41 15.00
N PRO A 305 -9.80 -19.47 15.73
CA PRO A 305 -10.74 -20.41 16.32
C PRO A 305 -11.46 -19.84 17.56
N ALA A 306 -10.93 -18.78 18.19
CA ALA A 306 -11.45 -18.23 19.45
C ALA A 306 -12.15 -16.86 19.28
N GLY A 307 -12.25 -16.35 18.05
CA GLY A 307 -12.94 -15.10 17.73
C GLY A 307 -12.02 -13.99 17.22
N ILE A 308 -12.64 -12.95 16.64
CA ILE A 308 -11.95 -11.79 16.07
C ILE A 308 -12.68 -10.53 16.56
N ALA A 309 -11.92 -9.55 17.06
CA ALA A 309 -12.46 -8.25 17.47
C ALA A 309 -11.76 -7.11 16.71
N ALA A 310 -12.56 -6.23 16.09
CA ALA A 310 -12.08 -5.00 15.46
C ALA A 310 -12.61 -3.80 16.25
N THR A 311 -11.73 -3.10 16.98
CA THR A 311 -12.12 -2.05 17.93
C THR A 311 -11.34 -0.75 17.68
N THR A 312 -12.00 0.38 17.91
CA THR A 312 -11.38 1.71 17.88
C THR A 312 -12.26 2.68 18.66
N PRO A 313 -11.69 3.67 19.38
CA PRO A 313 -12.47 4.73 20.01
C PRO A 313 -13.06 5.72 18.98
N LYS A 314 -12.68 5.62 17.70
CA LYS A 314 -13.16 6.50 16.62
C LYS A 314 -14.10 5.74 15.68
N THR A 315 -13.73 5.62 14.41
CA THR A 315 -14.61 5.14 13.34
C THR A 315 -14.06 3.86 12.73
N VAL A 316 -14.95 2.88 12.51
CA VAL A 316 -14.72 1.74 11.62
C VAL A 316 -15.50 1.98 10.34
N GLN A 317 -14.85 1.81 9.18
CA GLN A 317 -15.50 1.84 7.88
C GLN A 317 -15.27 0.50 7.17
N LEU A 318 -16.35 -0.13 6.72
CA LEU A 318 -16.33 -1.33 5.89
C LEU A 318 -16.91 -0.95 4.52
N HIS A 319 -16.14 -1.19 3.46
CA HIS A 319 -16.51 -0.85 2.10
C HIS A 319 -16.02 -1.95 1.17
N ALA A 320 -16.88 -2.38 0.25
CA ALA A 320 -16.56 -3.25 -0.87
C ALA A 320 -17.03 -2.56 -2.16
N GLY A 321 -16.24 -2.65 -3.22
CA GLY A 321 -16.64 -2.14 -4.54
C GLY A 321 -17.78 -2.96 -5.17
N ASP A 322 -17.84 -4.25 -4.82
CA ASP A 322 -18.89 -5.18 -5.22
C ASP A 322 -19.80 -5.49 -4.00
N ASN A 323 -19.63 -6.64 -3.35
CA ASN A 323 -20.57 -7.13 -2.32
C ASN A 323 -19.98 -7.06 -0.91
N LEU A 324 -20.79 -6.59 0.06
CA LEU A 324 -20.52 -6.74 1.49
C LEU A 324 -21.42 -7.83 2.08
N THR A 325 -20.83 -8.96 2.47
CA THR A 325 -21.56 -10.11 3.04
C THR A 325 -21.24 -10.29 4.52
N VAL A 326 -22.28 -10.42 5.34
CA VAL A 326 -22.18 -10.71 6.78
C VAL A 326 -22.98 -11.96 7.09
N THR A 327 -22.34 -12.97 7.68
CA THR A 327 -22.97 -14.25 8.00
C THR A 327 -22.66 -14.64 9.44
N ALA A 328 -23.68 -15.05 10.19
CA ALA A 328 -23.55 -15.53 11.55
C ALA A 328 -24.44 -16.76 11.76
N ASN A 329 -23.86 -17.84 12.32
CA ASN A 329 -24.58 -19.10 12.51
C ASN A 329 -25.62 -19.07 13.64
N ASN A 330 -25.44 -18.16 14.60
CA ASN A 330 -26.36 -18.03 15.73
C ASN A 330 -27.16 -16.72 15.64
N GLN A 331 -26.50 -15.58 15.88
CA GLN A 331 -27.15 -14.27 15.88
C GLN A 331 -26.23 -13.20 15.30
N ALA A 332 -26.83 -12.18 14.69
CA ALA A 332 -26.15 -10.96 14.25
C ALA A 332 -26.80 -9.77 14.95
N ASP A 333 -26.06 -9.13 15.86
CA ASP A 333 -26.53 -8.00 16.66
C ASP A 333 -25.96 -6.68 16.14
N PHE A 334 -26.84 -5.73 15.85
CA PHE A 334 -26.47 -4.37 15.44
C PHE A 334 -26.94 -3.38 16.51
N SER A 335 -26.00 -2.84 17.27
CA SER A 335 -26.29 -1.91 18.37
C SER A 335 -25.71 -0.53 18.09
N ALA A 336 -26.54 0.50 18.20
CA ALA A 336 -26.11 1.90 18.10
C ALA A 336 -26.81 2.74 19.17
N LEU A 337 -26.02 3.55 19.89
CA LEU A 337 -26.57 4.42 20.93
C LEU A 337 -27.44 5.55 20.38
N LYS A 338 -27.11 6.06 19.19
CA LYS A 338 -27.79 7.22 18.60
C LYS A 338 -28.80 6.82 17.52
N LYS A 339 -28.34 6.19 16.45
CA LYS A 339 -29.17 5.85 15.29
C LYS A 339 -28.60 4.68 14.50
N ILE A 340 -29.49 3.90 13.90
CA ILE A 340 -29.20 2.98 12.80
C ILE A 340 -29.86 3.55 11.55
N THR A 341 -29.15 3.60 10.43
CA THR A 341 -29.67 4.08 9.14
C THR A 341 -29.33 3.07 8.07
N LEU A 342 -30.35 2.63 7.32
CA LEU A 342 -30.22 1.70 6.20
C LEU A 342 -30.76 2.39 4.96
N ALA A 343 -29.97 2.43 3.89
CA ALA A 343 -30.35 3.00 2.61
C ALA A 343 -29.81 2.10 1.49
N ALA A 344 -30.67 1.73 0.54
CA ALA A 344 -30.33 0.89 -0.60
C ALA A 344 -30.76 1.59 -1.90
N GLY A 345 -29.98 1.43 -2.96
CA GLY A 345 -30.28 2.05 -4.27
C GLY A 345 -31.43 1.38 -5.03
N LYS A 346 -31.77 0.12 -4.69
CA LYS A 346 -32.83 -0.66 -5.33
C LYS A 346 -33.90 -1.09 -4.32
N ALA A 347 -33.57 -1.99 -3.40
CA ALA A 347 -34.53 -2.55 -2.45
C ALA A 347 -33.90 -2.83 -1.08
N ILE A 348 -34.74 -2.81 -0.04
CA ILE A 348 -34.44 -3.36 1.29
C ILE A 348 -35.35 -4.58 1.48
N SER A 349 -34.75 -5.76 1.64
CA SER A 349 -35.47 -7.01 1.90
C SER A 349 -35.12 -7.52 3.30
N LEU A 350 -36.15 -7.70 4.12
CA LEU A 350 -36.05 -8.27 5.46
C LEU A 350 -36.88 -9.57 5.46
N PHE A 351 -36.26 -10.68 5.85
CA PHE A 351 -36.91 -11.99 5.90
C PHE A 351 -36.62 -12.67 7.23
N ALA A 352 -37.67 -13.23 7.84
CA ALA A 352 -37.57 -14.03 9.07
C ALA A 352 -38.33 -15.35 8.87
N ARG A 353 -37.62 -16.47 9.01
CA ARG A 353 -38.15 -17.81 8.70
C ARG A 353 -39.14 -18.34 9.74
N GLU A 354 -38.87 -18.13 11.03
CA GLU A 354 -39.54 -18.87 12.11
C GLU A 354 -40.24 -17.95 13.13
N SER A 355 -39.53 -16.97 13.70
CA SER A 355 -40.01 -16.20 14.87
C SER A 355 -40.72 -14.88 14.51
N GLY A 356 -40.98 -14.63 13.22
CA GLY A 356 -41.60 -13.40 12.74
C GLY A 356 -40.72 -12.14 12.87
N MET A 357 -41.33 -10.97 12.68
CA MET A 357 -40.66 -9.67 12.77
C MET A 357 -41.32 -8.78 13.81
N LYS A 358 -40.51 -7.92 14.46
CA LYS A 358 -40.96 -7.00 15.49
C LYS A 358 -40.37 -5.61 15.23
N PHE A 359 -41.23 -4.61 15.11
CA PHE A 359 -40.85 -3.21 14.93
C PHE A 359 -41.44 -2.39 16.07
N PHE A 360 -40.58 -1.89 16.96
CA PHE A 360 -41.00 -1.12 18.12
C PHE A 360 -40.27 0.22 18.17
N ALA A 361 -41.01 1.30 18.41
CA ALA A 361 -40.47 2.56 18.88
C ALA A 361 -40.95 2.77 20.33
N ALA A 362 -40.04 2.67 21.30
CA ALA A 362 -40.40 2.90 22.72
C ALA A 362 -40.86 4.34 22.96
N LYS A 363 -40.28 5.29 22.21
CA LYS A 363 -40.69 6.68 22.08
C LYS A 363 -40.44 7.12 20.62
N GLY A 364 -41.17 8.12 20.16
CA GLY A 364 -41.14 8.55 18.76
C GLY A 364 -42.16 7.83 17.90
N ASN A 365 -42.36 8.33 16.69
CA ASN A 365 -43.31 7.76 15.72
C ASN A 365 -42.72 6.54 15.01
N VAL A 366 -43.58 5.58 14.68
CA VAL A 366 -43.30 4.58 13.64
C VAL A 366 -43.96 5.09 12.37
N GLU A 367 -43.17 5.25 11.31
CA GLU A 367 -43.63 5.77 10.03
C GLU A 367 -43.23 4.79 8.91
N LEU A 368 -44.22 4.32 8.17
CA LEU A 368 -44.07 3.43 7.03
C LEU A 368 -44.73 4.10 5.83
N GLN A 369 -44.01 4.20 4.72
CA GLN A 369 -44.50 4.88 3.51
C GLN A 369 -44.03 4.15 2.25
N ALA A 370 -44.93 4.00 1.28
CA ALA A 370 -44.58 3.76 -0.12
C ALA A 370 -44.80 5.09 -0.86
N GLN A 371 -43.72 5.86 -1.06
CA GLN A 371 -43.83 7.28 -1.45
C GLN A 371 -44.27 7.49 -2.90
N SER A 372 -44.07 6.49 -3.77
CA SER A 372 -44.41 6.55 -5.19
C SER A 372 -45.08 5.29 -5.71
N ASP A 373 -45.39 4.32 -4.83
CA ASP A 373 -45.88 2.99 -5.22
C ASP A 373 -46.88 2.45 -4.20
N GLU A 374 -47.37 1.23 -4.43
CA GLU A 374 -48.32 0.57 -3.56
C GLU A 374 -47.73 0.15 -2.22
N MET A 375 -48.58 0.16 -1.19
CA MET A 375 -48.28 -0.44 0.10
C MET A 375 -49.18 -1.66 0.29
N HIS A 376 -48.58 -2.85 0.39
CA HIS A 376 -49.29 -4.09 0.61
C HIS A 376 -49.01 -4.66 2.02
N LEU A 377 -50.04 -4.72 2.86
CA LEU A 377 -50.00 -5.37 4.17
C LEU A 377 -50.98 -6.54 4.17
N SER A 378 -50.48 -7.75 4.45
CA SER A 378 -51.31 -8.96 4.50
C SER A 378 -50.90 -9.87 5.65
N SER A 379 -51.86 -10.65 6.15
CA SER A 379 -51.66 -11.71 7.12
C SER A 379 -52.53 -12.91 6.78
N LEU A 380 -52.01 -14.13 6.98
CA LEU A 380 -52.81 -15.36 6.79
C LEU A 380 -53.85 -15.54 7.91
N LYS A 381 -53.51 -15.09 9.12
CA LYS A 381 -54.39 -15.07 10.29
C LYS A 381 -54.91 -13.64 10.50
N ASP A 382 -55.49 -13.40 11.67
CA ASP A 382 -56.07 -12.12 12.06
C ASP A 382 -55.11 -10.94 11.88
N MET A 383 -55.63 -9.85 11.32
CA MET A 383 -54.98 -8.54 11.26
C MET A 383 -55.66 -7.62 12.28
N THR A 384 -54.86 -6.98 13.14
CA THR A 384 -55.36 -6.00 14.11
C THR A 384 -54.72 -4.64 13.88
N VAL A 385 -55.55 -3.61 13.71
CA VAL A 385 -55.12 -2.21 13.57
C VAL A 385 -55.81 -1.41 14.66
N THR A 386 -55.06 -1.02 15.69
CA THR A 386 -55.63 -0.41 16.91
C THR A 386 -54.84 0.81 17.34
N SER A 387 -55.57 1.82 17.81
CA SER A 387 -55.04 2.94 18.56
C SER A 387 -55.62 2.86 19.97
N HIS A 388 -54.78 2.52 20.96
CA HIS A 388 -55.24 2.25 22.33
C HIS A 388 -55.62 3.52 23.11
N GLY A 389 -55.00 4.66 22.81
CA GLY A 389 -55.21 5.92 23.54
C GLY A 389 -55.57 7.12 22.65
N GLY A 390 -55.77 6.89 21.35
CA GLY A 390 -55.99 7.96 20.36
C GLY A 390 -56.96 7.58 19.26
N LYS A 391 -56.80 8.17 18.07
CA LYS A 391 -57.68 7.96 16.90
C LYS A 391 -57.03 7.04 15.85
N THR A 392 -57.84 6.16 15.25
CA THR A 392 -57.49 5.49 13.98
C THR A 392 -58.06 6.29 12.82
N ILE A 393 -57.21 6.69 11.87
CA ILE A 393 -57.62 7.40 10.64
C ILE A 393 -57.31 6.51 9.45
N ILE A 394 -58.32 6.21 8.64
CA ILE A 394 -58.17 5.54 7.36
C ILE A 394 -58.75 6.50 6.32
N ALA A 395 -57.93 6.93 5.38
CA ALA A 395 -58.31 7.90 4.36
C ALA A 395 -57.73 7.49 3.01
N ALA A 396 -58.53 7.63 1.96
CA ALA A 396 -58.14 7.37 0.58
C ALA A 396 -58.64 8.52 -0.31
N LYS A 397 -57.86 8.86 -1.34
CA LYS A 397 -58.19 9.95 -2.26
C LYS A 397 -59.25 9.58 -3.29
N ASP A 398 -59.18 8.36 -3.85
CA ASP A 398 -60.13 7.89 -4.88
C ASP A 398 -61.23 7.01 -4.25
N GLU A 399 -60.84 5.92 -3.60
CA GLU A 399 -61.77 4.90 -3.11
C GLU A 399 -61.28 4.25 -1.81
N LEU A 400 -62.20 4.08 -0.85
CA LEU A 400 -62.00 3.25 0.35
C LEU A 400 -63.01 2.10 0.30
N LEU A 401 -62.52 0.87 0.31
CA LEU A 401 -63.34 -0.35 0.23
C LEU A 401 -63.00 -1.30 1.39
N LEU A 402 -64.01 -1.69 2.15
CA LEU A 402 -63.93 -2.71 3.21
C LEU A 402 -64.78 -3.90 2.78
N THR A 403 -64.24 -5.11 2.78
CA THR A 403 -64.97 -6.33 2.36
C THR A 403 -64.80 -7.47 3.34
N CYS A 404 -65.84 -8.29 3.51
CA CYS A 404 -65.80 -9.51 4.33
C CYS A 404 -66.91 -10.47 3.89
N GLY A 405 -66.56 -11.68 3.43
CA GLY A 405 -67.55 -12.73 3.10
C GLY A 405 -68.62 -12.33 2.07
N GLY A 406 -68.30 -11.41 1.16
CA GLY A 406 -69.23 -10.84 0.17
C GLY A 406 -70.00 -9.60 0.63
N ALA A 407 -69.97 -9.25 1.92
CA ALA A 407 -70.44 -7.95 2.39
C ALA A 407 -69.38 -6.87 2.21
N PHE A 408 -69.79 -5.61 2.02
CA PHE A 408 -68.87 -4.50 1.82
C PHE A 408 -69.39 -3.14 2.32
N ILE A 409 -68.44 -2.24 2.57
CA ILE A 409 -68.66 -0.79 2.70
C ILE A 409 -67.69 -0.10 1.74
N ARG A 410 -68.21 0.73 0.85
CA ARG A 410 -67.46 1.45 -0.19
C ARG A 410 -67.70 2.94 -0.06
N ILE A 411 -66.63 3.72 -0.06
CA ILE A 411 -66.66 5.19 -0.07
C ILE A 411 -65.94 5.65 -1.32
N LYS A 412 -66.66 6.27 -2.27
CA LYS A 412 -66.11 6.74 -3.55
C LYS A 412 -66.85 7.96 -4.08
N GLY A 413 -66.13 8.99 -4.54
CA GLY A 413 -66.72 10.18 -5.15
C GLY A 413 -67.77 10.88 -4.28
N GLY A 414 -67.56 10.91 -2.95
CA GLY A 414 -68.49 11.48 -1.98
C GLY A 414 -69.72 10.62 -1.67
N LYS A 415 -69.81 9.39 -2.19
CA LYS A 415 -70.91 8.45 -1.93
C LYS A 415 -70.47 7.36 -0.97
N ILE A 416 -71.39 6.92 -0.11
CA ILE A 416 -71.25 5.73 0.74
C ILE A 416 -72.20 4.66 0.21
N GLU A 417 -71.66 3.50 -0.17
CA GLU A 417 -72.41 2.33 -0.63
C GLU A 417 -72.09 1.16 0.31
N TYR A 418 -73.10 0.51 0.86
CA TYR A 418 -72.94 -0.69 1.69
C TYR A 418 -73.91 -1.77 1.23
N GLY A 419 -73.41 -3.00 1.11
CA GLY A 419 -74.16 -4.11 0.54
C GLY A 419 -73.76 -5.44 1.18
N SER A 420 -74.70 -6.39 1.21
CA SER A 420 -74.45 -7.74 1.71
C SER A 420 -75.34 -8.77 0.98
N PRO A 421 -74.86 -10.01 0.78
CA PRO A 421 -75.68 -11.10 0.24
C PRO A 421 -76.74 -11.59 1.23
N GLY A 422 -76.53 -11.36 2.53
CA GLY A 422 -77.50 -11.65 3.60
C GLY A 422 -78.25 -10.42 4.09
N ASN A 423 -79.03 -10.59 5.17
CA ASN A 423 -79.80 -9.51 5.80
C ASN A 423 -78.90 -8.42 6.39
N GLN A 424 -79.28 -7.17 6.17
CA GLN A 424 -78.67 -6.02 6.84
C GLN A 424 -79.43 -5.74 8.14
N THR A 425 -78.75 -5.85 9.29
CA THR A 425 -79.35 -5.60 10.61
C THR A 425 -78.80 -4.29 11.17
N VAL A 426 -79.66 -3.28 11.33
CA VAL A 426 -79.32 -2.02 11.99
C VAL A 426 -79.93 -2.02 13.39
N LYS A 427 -79.09 -1.95 14.44
CA LYS A 427 -79.52 -1.81 15.83
C LYS A 427 -79.18 -0.40 16.32
N ALA A 428 -80.17 0.48 16.39
CA ALA A 428 -79.98 1.87 16.79
C ALA A 428 -81.11 2.32 17.72
N ALA A 429 -80.76 3.11 18.75
CA ALA A 429 -81.76 3.81 19.57
C ALA A 429 -82.42 4.97 18.81
N ASN A 430 -81.71 5.58 17.85
CA ASN A 430 -82.20 6.66 17.01
C ASN A 430 -81.47 6.64 15.66
N TRP A 431 -82.21 6.83 14.55
CA TRP A 431 -81.66 6.86 13.19
C TRP A 431 -82.15 8.13 12.49
N ILE A 432 -81.27 9.11 12.35
CA ILE A 432 -81.60 10.45 11.84
C ILE A 432 -80.92 10.64 10.49
N VAL A 433 -81.71 10.90 9.46
CA VAL A 433 -81.22 11.31 8.14
C VAL A 433 -81.37 12.83 8.03
N SER A 434 -80.27 13.55 8.25
CA SER A 434 -80.16 14.99 8.01
C SER A 434 -79.49 15.21 6.65
N GLY A 435 -79.63 16.41 6.08
CA GLY A 435 -79.11 16.73 4.74
C GLY A 435 -77.59 16.48 4.58
N PRO A 436 -77.05 16.58 3.35
CA PRO A 436 -75.65 16.27 3.07
C PRO A 436 -74.70 17.20 3.83
N GLU A 437 -73.60 16.65 4.33
CA GLU A 437 -72.50 17.36 4.98
C GLU A 437 -71.16 16.91 4.35
N LYS A 438 -70.12 17.74 4.46
CA LYS A 438 -68.76 17.40 3.98
C LYS A 438 -67.72 17.66 5.07
N MET A 439 -66.67 16.84 5.07
CA MET A 439 -65.47 17.04 5.89
C MET A 439 -64.24 16.95 5.00
N ASP A 440 -63.49 18.05 4.90
CA ASP A 440 -62.25 18.10 4.13
C ASP A 440 -61.08 17.67 5.03
N ILE A 441 -60.51 16.49 4.77
CA ILE A 441 -59.23 16.08 5.38
C ILE A 441 -58.11 16.45 4.40
N THR A 442 -57.23 17.36 4.82
CA THR A 442 -56.03 17.70 4.06
C THR A 442 -55.06 16.52 4.09
N HIS A 443 -54.94 15.80 2.97
CA HIS A 443 -53.82 14.90 2.74
C HIS A 443 -52.54 15.72 2.60
N GLN A 444 -51.48 15.38 3.33
CA GLN A 444 -50.17 16.00 3.09
C GLN A 444 -49.74 15.72 1.65
N SER A 445 -49.29 16.76 0.95
CA SER A 445 -48.72 16.62 -0.38
C SER A 445 -47.44 15.79 -0.30
N TRP A 446 -47.35 14.72 -1.10
CA TRP A 446 -46.12 13.94 -1.22
C TRP A 446 -44.95 14.81 -1.69
N PRO A 447 -43.73 14.60 -1.16
CA PRO A 447 -42.55 15.30 -1.66
C PRO A 447 -42.30 14.90 -3.11
N GLN A 448 -42.35 15.87 -4.04
CA GLN A 448 -42.12 15.64 -5.47
C GLN A 448 -40.64 15.60 -5.87
N SER A 449 -39.71 15.72 -4.92
CA SER A 449 -38.28 15.75 -5.23
C SER A 449 -37.67 14.35 -5.10
N VAL A 450 -37.65 13.63 -6.22
CA VAL A 450 -36.67 12.53 -6.42
C VAL A 450 -35.26 13.16 -6.38
N PRO A 451 -34.25 12.53 -5.76
CA PRO A 451 -32.88 13.05 -5.78
C PRO A 451 -32.42 13.29 -7.22
N LYS A 452 -32.02 14.52 -7.52
CA LYS A 452 -31.50 14.89 -8.83
C LYS A 452 -29.99 14.66 -8.84
N GLN A 453 -29.49 13.85 -9.75
CA GLN A 453 -28.06 13.63 -9.94
C GLN A 453 -27.57 14.52 -11.09
N LYS A 454 -26.45 15.22 -10.94
CA LYS A 454 -25.91 16.01 -12.06
C LYS A 454 -25.14 15.10 -13.00
N LEU A 455 -25.56 14.99 -14.27
CA LEU A 455 -24.76 14.35 -15.32
C LEU A 455 -24.18 15.42 -16.24
N ARG A 456 -23.00 15.12 -16.79
CA ARG A 456 -22.30 15.99 -17.73
C ARG A 456 -21.98 15.18 -18.99
N PHE A 457 -22.52 15.60 -20.13
CA PHE A 457 -22.21 15.01 -21.43
C PHE A 457 -21.14 15.84 -22.13
N MET A 458 -20.08 15.21 -22.62
CA MET A 458 -19.01 15.86 -23.37
C MET A 458 -19.15 15.53 -24.86
N LEU A 459 -19.26 16.55 -25.71
CA LEU A 459 -19.35 16.39 -27.16
C LEU A 459 -17.99 16.72 -27.80
N ALA A 460 -17.28 15.68 -28.24
CA ALA A 460 -16.07 15.82 -29.05
C ALA A 460 -16.41 16.06 -30.53
N ALA A 461 -15.55 16.76 -31.27
CA ALA A 461 -15.79 17.08 -32.69
C ALA A 461 -15.94 15.83 -33.56
N THR A 462 -15.07 14.84 -33.37
CA THR A 462 -15.08 13.56 -34.11
C THR A 462 -14.44 12.44 -33.29
N PRO A 463 -14.75 11.15 -33.57
CA PRO A 463 -14.13 10.01 -32.90
C PRO A 463 -12.60 9.92 -33.13
N GLN A 464 -12.10 10.49 -34.23
CA GLN A 464 -10.68 10.43 -34.59
C GLN A 464 -9.85 11.62 -34.09
N SER A 465 -10.46 12.60 -33.41
CA SER A 465 -9.72 13.75 -32.87
C SER A 465 -10.33 14.26 -31.54
N PRO A 466 -9.94 13.67 -30.40
CA PRO A 466 -10.46 14.04 -29.08
C PRO A 466 -10.00 15.44 -28.59
N THR A 467 -9.17 16.14 -29.36
CA THR A 467 -8.60 17.45 -28.97
C THR A 467 -9.39 18.65 -29.47
N LYS A 468 -10.35 18.47 -30.39
CA LYS A 468 -11.21 19.57 -30.86
C LYS A 468 -12.60 19.43 -30.20
N MET A 469 -12.86 20.27 -29.21
CA MET A 469 -14.14 20.31 -28.49
C MET A 469 -15.19 21.08 -29.28
N ARG A 470 -16.44 20.61 -29.26
CA ARG A 470 -17.60 21.31 -29.83
C ARG A 470 -18.08 22.38 -28.84
N ALA A 471 -17.30 23.44 -28.66
CA ALA A 471 -17.62 24.52 -27.75
C ALA A 471 -18.67 25.47 -28.36
N PHE A 472 -19.62 25.93 -27.53
CA PHE A 472 -20.69 26.85 -27.93
C PHE A 472 -21.53 26.39 -29.14
N GLU A 473 -21.73 25.08 -29.28
CA GLU A 473 -22.56 24.50 -30.34
C GLU A 473 -24.03 24.42 -29.87
N PRO A 474 -25.00 24.90 -30.67
CA PRO A 474 -26.41 24.82 -30.30
C PRO A 474 -26.93 23.37 -30.32
N TYR A 475 -27.68 23.00 -29.29
CA TYR A 475 -28.29 21.68 -29.16
C TYR A 475 -29.74 21.74 -28.64
N THR A 476 -30.51 20.71 -28.99
CA THR A 476 -31.78 20.36 -28.35
C THR A 476 -31.61 19.04 -27.62
N LEU A 477 -31.77 19.05 -26.29
CA LEU A 477 -31.78 17.85 -25.47
C LEU A 477 -33.22 17.40 -25.23
N SER A 478 -33.48 16.12 -25.44
CA SER A 478 -34.73 15.46 -25.08
C SER A 478 -34.49 14.28 -24.14
N ALA A 479 -35.41 14.03 -23.21
CA ALA A 479 -35.47 12.83 -22.38
C ALA A 479 -36.72 12.04 -22.76
N ASN A 480 -36.56 10.75 -23.02
CA ASN A 480 -37.67 9.85 -23.39
C ASN A 480 -38.57 10.39 -24.52
N GLY A 481 -38.04 11.27 -25.40
CA GLY A 481 -38.76 11.89 -26.52
C GLY A 481 -39.36 13.27 -26.24
N ALA A 482 -39.37 13.74 -24.98
CA ALA A 482 -39.80 15.10 -24.63
C ALA A 482 -38.59 16.05 -24.57
N VAL A 483 -38.70 17.24 -25.18
CA VAL A 483 -37.63 18.26 -25.12
C VAL A 483 -37.47 18.76 -23.69
N LEU A 484 -36.27 18.56 -23.13
CA LEU A 484 -35.88 19.02 -21.80
C LEU A 484 -35.33 20.45 -21.84
N GLN A 485 -34.41 20.73 -22.77
CA GLN A 485 -33.75 22.02 -22.87
C GLN A 485 -33.18 22.24 -24.26
N LYS A 486 -33.05 23.52 -24.64
CA LYS A 486 -32.28 23.98 -25.80
C LYS A 486 -31.20 24.93 -25.29
N GLY A 487 -29.98 24.78 -25.77
CA GLY A 487 -28.84 25.54 -25.23
C GLY A 487 -27.62 25.50 -26.12
N LEU A 488 -26.54 26.08 -25.63
CA LEU A 488 -25.21 26.03 -26.22
C LEU A 488 -24.34 25.14 -25.31
N THR A 489 -23.50 24.30 -25.89
CA THR A 489 -22.46 23.61 -25.12
C THR A 489 -21.49 24.62 -24.49
N ASP A 490 -20.86 24.27 -23.37
CA ASP A 490 -19.88 25.16 -22.71
C ASP A 490 -18.55 25.26 -23.49
N GLU A 491 -17.59 26.03 -22.96
CA GLU A 491 -16.23 26.19 -23.51
C GLU A 491 -15.47 24.86 -23.70
N LYS A 492 -15.88 23.79 -23.03
CA LYS A 492 -15.31 22.45 -23.08
C LYS A 492 -16.20 21.47 -23.86
N GLY A 493 -17.24 21.96 -24.53
CA GLY A 493 -18.19 21.13 -25.28
C GLY A 493 -19.13 20.32 -24.39
N ALA A 494 -19.35 20.75 -23.15
CA ALA A 494 -20.15 20.02 -22.19
C ALA A 494 -21.60 20.50 -22.09
N ILE A 495 -22.47 19.56 -21.73
CA ILE A 495 -23.88 19.77 -21.43
C ILE A 495 -24.15 19.20 -20.04
N GLU A 496 -24.46 20.06 -19.08
CA GLU A 496 -24.90 19.64 -17.76
C GLU A 496 -26.42 19.44 -17.73
N ILE A 497 -26.84 18.35 -17.07
CA ILE A 497 -28.25 18.01 -16.88
C ILE A 497 -28.50 17.58 -15.45
N GLU A 498 -29.66 17.94 -14.92
CA GLU A 498 -30.20 17.33 -13.71
C GLU A 498 -30.91 16.02 -14.11
N HIS A 499 -30.19 14.91 -13.97
CA HIS A 499 -30.72 13.58 -14.22
C HIS A 499 -31.75 13.18 -13.18
N GLN A 500 -32.85 12.62 -13.67
CA GLN A 500 -33.87 11.97 -12.87
C GLN A 500 -33.81 10.47 -13.17
N ILE A 501 -33.73 9.67 -12.11
CA ILE A 501 -33.59 8.20 -12.15
C ILE A 501 -34.55 7.50 -13.14
N PRO A 502 -35.84 7.91 -13.33
CA PRO A 502 -36.73 7.25 -14.30
C PRO A 502 -36.46 7.62 -15.78
N THR A 503 -35.35 8.29 -16.11
CA THR A 503 -35.02 8.67 -17.49
C THR A 503 -34.17 7.60 -18.18
N ASP A 504 -34.78 6.77 -19.02
CA ASP A 504 -34.11 5.66 -19.71
C ASP A 504 -33.24 6.11 -20.89
N LYS A 505 -33.55 7.24 -21.52
CA LYS A 505 -32.77 7.75 -22.65
C LYS A 505 -32.75 9.28 -22.71
N TYR A 506 -31.58 9.80 -23.07
CA TYR A 506 -31.39 11.16 -23.54
C TYR A 506 -31.07 11.17 -25.03
N GLN A 507 -31.53 12.19 -25.74
CA GLN A 507 -31.16 12.42 -27.13
C GLN A 507 -30.78 13.88 -27.32
N ILE A 508 -29.57 14.10 -27.82
CA ILE A 508 -29.01 15.41 -28.13
C ILE A 508 -29.04 15.57 -29.65
N GLU A 509 -29.80 16.53 -30.13
CA GLU A 509 -29.85 16.91 -31.54
C GLU A 509 -29.13 18.24 -31.71
N LEU A 510 -28.03 18.24 -32.46
CA LEU A 510 -27.29 19.45 -32.79
C LEU A 510 -27.96 20.20 -33.94
N LEU A 511 -27.69 21.49 -34.05
CA LEU A 511 -28.22 22.30 -35.16
C LEU A 511 -27.80 21.77 -36.54
N SER A 512 -26.65 21.11 -36.62
CA SER A 512 -26.16 20.42 -37.83
C SER A 512 -27.03 19.23 -38.27
N GLY A 513 -28.02 18.82 -37.46
CA GLY A 513 -28.89 17.66 -37.67
C GLY A 513 -28.33 16.36 -37.09
N GLU A 514 -27.14 16.39 -36.49
CA GLU A 514 -26.49 15.23 -35.87
C GLU A 514 -27.20 14.86 -34.57
N LYS A 515 -27.53 13.57 -34.41
CA LYS A 515 -28.32 13.05 -33.27
C LYS A 515 -27.50 12.07 -32.45
N PHE A 516 -27.31 12.38 -31.18
CA PHE A 516 -26.65 11.51 -30.21
C PHE A 516 -27.68 10.95 -29.24
N THR A 517 -27.95 9.66 -29.36
CA THR A 517 -28.75 8.94 -28.37
C THR A 517 -27.84 8.43 -27.26
N ILE A 518 -28.24 8.65 -26.01
CA ILE A 518 -27.58 8.18 -24.79
C ILE A 518 -28.63 7.35 -24.08
N ARG A 519 -28.46 6.03 -24.09
CA ARG A 519 -29.30 5.14 -23.31
C ARG A 519 -28.70 5.06 -21.91
N MET A 520 -29.52 5.28 -20.90
CA MET A 520 -29.16 4.97 -19.53
C MET A 520 -29.29 3.46 -19.40
N VAL A 521 -28.15 2.78 -19.22
CA VAL A 521 -28.15 1.33 -19.01
C VAL A 521 -28.63 1.10 -17.59
N ASN A 522 -29.80 0.46 -17.44
CA ASN A 522 -30.19 -0.11 -16.16
C ASN A 522 -29.24 -1.28 -15.90
N GLU A 523 -28.52 -1.26 -14.77
CA GLU A 523 -27.54 -2.29 -14.40
C GLU A 523 -28.13 -3.70 -14.57
N GLY A 524 -27.69 -4.42 -15.61
CA GLY A 524 -28.18 -5.76 -15.96
C GLY A 524 -27.79 -6.28 -17.35
N GLU A 525 -27.41 -5.41 -18.30
CA GLU A 525 -26.99 -5.81 -19.65
C GLU A 525 -25.56 -5.36 -19.97
N ASP A 526 -24.55 -5.87 -19.26
CA ASP A 526 -23.15 -5.60 -19.60
C ASP A 526 -22.69 -6.53 -20.74
N LYS A 527 -22.50 -5.96 -21.93
CA LYS A 527 -21.82 -6.62 -23.05
C LYS A 527 -20.32 -6.32 -23.00
N PRO A 528 -19.44 -7.17 -23.57
CA PRO A 528 -18.00 -6.94 -23.61
C PRO A 528 -17.60 -5.59 -24.25
N GLU A 529 -18.47 -5.10 -25.13
CA GLU A 529 -18.37 -3.83 -25.85
C GLU A 529 -18.43 -2.61 -24.89
N ASP A 530 -19.10 -2.75 -23.75
CA ASP A 530 -19.36 -1.67 -22.79
C ASP A 530 -18.12 -1.27 -21.98
N ALA A 531 -17.07 -2.11 -21.97
CA ALA A 531 -15.78 -1.77 -21.37
C ALA A 531 -15.08 -0.63 -22.12
N ILE A 532 -15.25 -0.57 -23.45
CA ILE A 532 -14.67 0.46 -24.32
C ILE A 532 -15.54 1.73 -24.28
N VAL A 533 -16.86 1.57 -24.14
CA VAL A 533 -17.82 2.67 -23.92
C VAL A 533 -17.58 3.37 -22.58
N ARG A 534 -17.27 2.62 -21.51
CA ARG A 534 -16.88 3.18 -20.20
C ARG A 534 -15.60 4.01 -20.24
N GLN A 535 -14.74 3.78 -21.24
CA GLN A 535 -13.54 4.59 -21.51
C GLN A 535 -13.82 5.79 -22.43
N GLY A 536 -15.09 6.04 -22.80
CA GLY A 536 -15.52 7.19 -23.58
C GLY A 536 -15.53 6.97 -25.11
N PHE A 537 -15.28 5.75 -25.59
CA PHE A 537 -15.23 5.44 -27.02
C PHE A 537 -16.60 4.92 -27.52
N ARG A 538 -17.05 5.38 -28.69
CA ARG A 538 -18.27 4.90 -29.35
C ARG A 538 -17.96 4.43 -30.77
N ALA A 539 -18.57 3.31 -31.18
CA ALA A 539 -18.54 2.89 -32.57
C ALA A 539 -19.37 3.88 -33.41
N VAL A 540 -18.80 4.34 -34.53
CA VAL A 540 -19.52 5.16 -35.52
C VAL A 540 -19.78 4.30 -36.75
N ASP A 541 -21.05 4.25 -37.15
CA ASP A 541 -21.49 3.62 -38.39
C ASP A 541 -21.06 4.50 -39.58
N PRO A 542 -20.23 4.00 -40.53
CA PRO A 542 -19.50 4.84 -41.49
C PRO A 542 -20.35 5.23 -42.69
N ALA A 543 -21.45 5.95 -42.47
CA ALA A 543 -22.23 6.56 -43.54
C ALA A 543 -22.48 8.04 -43.24
N GLN A 544 -21.60 8.90 -43.76
CA GLN A 544 -21.85 10.27 -44.27
C GLN A 544 -20.64 11.20 -44.02
N THR A 545 -19.61 11.08 -44.85
CA THR A 545 -18.68 12.19 -45.08
C THR A 545 -19.31 13.14 -46.11
N LYS A 546 -19.75 14.32 -45.67
CA LYS A 546 -20.08 15.44 -46.57
C LYS A 546 -18.94 16.46 -46.55
N ASP A 547 -18.59 16.92 -47.76
CA ASP A 547 -17.46 17.80 -48.08
C ASP A 547 -17.38 19.06 -47.21
N ALA A 548 -16.20 19.25 -46.61
CA ALA A 548 -15.91 20.27 -45.60
C ALA A 548 -15.54 21.66 -46.18
N ALA A 549 -15.85 21.95 -47.44
CA ALA A 549 -15.23 23.08 -48.13
C ALA A 549 -15.93 24.45 -47.96
N ASN A 550 -17.14 24.56 -47.41
CA ASN A 550 -17.85 25.86 -47.34
C ASN A 550 -18.85 26.02 -46.16
N LEU A 551 -18.59 25.37 -45.03
CA LEU A 551 -19.50 25.38 -43.87
C LEU A 551 -19.57 26.74 -43.15
N GLY A 552 -18.47 27.49 -43.11
CA GLY A 552 -18.38 28.74 -42.32
C GLY A 552 -19.37 29.84 -42.74
N THR A 553 -19.65 29.96 -44.03
CA THR A 553 -20.55 30.99 -44.58
C THR A 553 -22.02 30.59 -44.48
N GLN A 554 -22.34 29.29 -44.53
CA GLN A 554 -23.70 28.79 -44.34
C GLN A 554 -24.15 28.84 -42.88
N PHE A 555 -23.24 28.60 -41.92
CA PHE A 555 -23.58 28.67 -40.49
C PHE A 555 -23.93 30.08 -40.02
N SER A 556 -23.29 31.12 -40.56
CA SER A 556 -23.59 32.52 -40.21
C SER A 556 -25.03 32.93 -40.56
N VAL A 557 -25.54 32.48 -41.70
CA VAL A 557 -26.87 32.86 -42.20
C VAL A 557 -27.96 32.10 -41.46
N VAL A 558 -27.74 30.79 -41.22
CA VAL A 558 -28.71 29.92 -40.52
C VAL A 558 -28.74 30.22 -39.01
N PHE A 559 -27.61 30.57 -38.40
CA PHE A 559 -27.57 31.00 -36.98
C PHE A 559 -28.38 32.27 -36.75
N HIS A 560 -28.31 33.23 -37.69
CA HIS A 560 -29.10 34.46 -37.61
C HIS A 560 -30.61 34.20 -37.77
N GLN A 561 -31.00 33.21 -38.58
CA GLN A 561 -32.40 32.78 -38.75
C GLN A 561 -32.93 31.96 -37.55
N PHE A 562 -32.08 31.14 -36.92
CA PHE A 562 -32.43 30.38 -35.72
C PHE A 562 -32.67 31.30 -34.51
N LEU A 563 -31.89 32.38 -34.39
CA LEU A 563 -32.07 33.38 -33.34
C LEU A 563 -33.25 34.34 -33.59
N ASN A 564 -33.62 34.59 -34.86
CA ASN A 564 -34.68 35.56 -35.22
C ASN A 564 -35.66 34.98 -36.27
N PRO A 565 -36.67 34.19 -35.84
CA PRO A 565 -37.61 33.53 -36.76
C PRO A 565 -38.66 34.43 -37.45
N GLN A 566 -38.64 35.76 -37.26
CA GLN A 566 -39.69 36.67 -37.77
C GLN A 566 -39.33 37.55 -38.99
N ALA A 567 -38.22 37.31 -39.70
CA ALA A 567 -37.78 38.19 -40.79
C ALA A 567 -38.21 37.80 -42.22
N ASN A 568 -39.03 36.76 -42.42
CA ASN A 568 -39.38 36.23 -43.76
C ASN A 568 -40.87 36.36 -44.16
N GLU A 569 -41.53 37.45 -43.75
CA GLU A 569 -42.77 37.92 -44.38
C GLU A 569 -42.50 39.28 -45.03
N ASN A 570 -41.90 39.30 -46.23
CA ASN A 570 -42.02 40.34 -47.26
C ASN A 570 -40.89 40.21 -48.31
N ASN A 571 -40.98 39.20 -49.17
CA ASN A 571 -40.79 39.38 -50.62
C ASN A 571 -41.10 38.06 -51.35
N LYS A 572 -41.80 38.23 -52.48
CA LYS A 572 -42.44 37.21 -53.34
C LYS A 572 -41.55 36.06 -53.78
#